data_AF-A0A368V9T6-F1
#
_entry.id   AF-A0A368V9T6-F1
#
_cell.length_a   1.000
_cell.length_b   1.000
_cell.length_c   1.000
_cell.angle_alpha   90.00
_cell.angle_beta   90.00
_cell.angle_gamma   90.00
#
_symmetry.space_group_name_H-M   'P 1'
#
loop_
_entity.id
_entity.type
_entity.pdbx_description
1 polymer ?
#
loop_
_entity_poly.entity_id
_entity_poly.type
_entity_poly.pdbx_seq_one_letter_code
_entity_poly.pdbx_strand_id
1 'polypeptide(L)'
;MRNYPLPTDSRIEWAIAELLASGALNPRYFYHESHDSTRIAFAWFDAQKTVRAGNTCNPIKHMVESWGCRYCSTDSVKLAAYLHPRIRGSYPTFNLSRRLVWPSPERLAEIREAGIHPGYAGKYLEDYRVQEGGCHAS
;
A
#
# COMPACT_ATOMS: atom_id res chain seq x y z
N MET A 1 -4.72 11.76 -12.51
CA MET A 1 -3.61 11.08 -11.80
C MET A 1 -2.87 10.21 -12.81
N ARG A 2 -1.56 10.02 -12.68
CA ARG A 2 -0.85 9.04 -13.52
C ARG A 2 -1.16 7.67 -12.93
N ASN A 3 -1.68 6.74 -13.73
CA ASN A 3 -1.88 5.36 -13.32
C ASN A 3 -0.66 4.56 -13.78
N TYR A 4 0.22 4.18 -12.87
CA TYR A 4 1.34 3.31 -13.23
C TYR A 4 0.84 1.88 -13.49
N PRO A 5 1.44 1.16 -14.47
CA PRO A 5 1.11 -0.25 -14.68
C PRO A 5 1.43 -1.04 -13.41
N LEU A 6 0.58 -2.03 -13.11
CA LEU A 6 0.83 -2.91 -11.96
C LEU A 6 2.17 -3.65 -12.16
N PRO A 7 2.93 -3.87 -11.08
CA PRO A 7 4.19 -4.60 -11.18
C PRO A 7 3.94 -6.04 -11.63
N THR A 8 4.71 -6.48 -12.62
CA THR A 8 4.76 -7.87 -13.09
C THR A 8 5.37 -8.78 -12.02
N ASP A 9 5.08 -10.08 -12.06
CA ASP A 9 5.69 -11.07 -11.14
C ASP A 9 7.22 -10.95 -11.10
N SER A 10 7.88 -10.95 -12.25
CA SER A 10 9.35 -10.83 -12.33
C SER A 10 9.89 -9.55 -11.69
N ARG A 11 9.11 -8.47 -11.68
CA ARG A 11 9.52 -7.20 -11.07
C ARG A 11 9.38 -7.24 -9.55
N ILE A 12 8.36 -7.93 -9.05
CA ILE A 12 8.16 -8.18 -7.62
C ILE A 12 9.26 -9.10 -7.10
N GLU A 13 9.53 -10.21 -7.78
CA GLU A 13 10.59 -11.15 -7.42
C GLU A 13 11.97 -10.50 -7.40
N TRP A 14 12.27 -9.66 -8.40
CA TRP A 14 13.49 -8.87 -8.43
C TRP A 14 13.60 -7.93 -7.21
N ALA A 15 12.52 -7.25 -6.84
CA ALA A 15 12.52 -6.35 -5.69
C ALA A 15 12.68 -7.11 -4.37
N ILE A 16 12.10 -8.30 -4.25
CA ILE A 16 12.32 -9.19 -3.09
C ILE A 16 13.79 -9.53 -2.98
N ALA A 17 14.42 -9.99 -4.06
CA ALA A 17 15.82 -10.38 -4.07
C ALA A 17 16.74 -9.20 -3.69
N GLU A 18 16.49 -8.00 -4.23
CA GLU A 18 17.29 -6.82 -3.92
C GLU A 18 17.12 -6.35 -2.46
N LEU A 19 15.90 -6.34 -1.95
CA LEU A 19 15.64 -5.91 -0.58
C LEU A 19 16.17 -6.90 0.47
N LEU A 20 16.19 -8.20 0.15
CA LEU A 20 16.86 -9.20 0.98
C LEU A 20 18.39 -9.03 0.93
N ALA A 21 18.97 -8.83 -0.25
CA ALA A 21 20.41 -8.66 -0.43
C ALA A 21 20.94 -7.39 0.27
N SER A 22 20.16 -6.30 0.26
CA SER A 22 20.51 -5.05 0.93
C SER A 22 20.26 -5.05 2.45
N GLY A 23 19.63 -6.10 2.98
CA GLY A 23 19.24 -6.18 4.40
C GLY A 23 18.03 -5.31 4.79
N ALA A 24 17.36 -4.69 3.81
CA ALA A 24 16.13 -3.93 4.03
C ALA A 24 14.94 -4.83 4.42
N LEU A 25 14.98 -6.10 4.01
CA LEU A 25 14.11 -7.17 4.48
C LEU A 25 14.94 -8.21 5.24
N ASN A 26 14.39 -8.72 6.34
CA ASN A 26 15.04 -9.76 7.12
C ASN A 26 14.60 -11.14 6.60
N PRO A 27 15.49 -11.98 6.07
CA PRO A 27 15.12 -13.28 5.50
C PRO A 27 14.45 -14.22 6.50
N ARG A 28 14.71 -14.07 7.81
CA ARG A 28 14.10 -14.90 8.86
C ARG A 28 12.65 -14.55 9.14
N TYR A 29 12.24 -13.31 8.87
CA TYR A 29 10.91 -12.79 9.20
C TYR A 29 10.12 -12.31 7.98
N PHE A 30 10.74 -12.37 6.80
CA PHE A 30 10.12 -11.98 5.55
C PHE A 30 8.91 -12.86 5.29
N TYR A 31 7.76 -12.23 5.13
CA TYR A 31 6.52 -12.91 4.79
C TYR A 31 5.80 -12.20 3.66
N HIS A 32 5.76 -12.86 2.52
CA HIS A 32 5.10 -12.40 1.30
C HIS A 32 4.21 -13.53 0.79
N GLU A 33 2.91 -13.37 1.04
CA GLU A 33 1.93 -14.43 0.77
C GLU A 33 1.60 -14.54 -0.73
N SER A 34 1.46 -13.39 -1.41
CA SER A 34 1.07 -13.31 -2.80
C SER A 34 1.57 -12.03 -3.45
N HIS A 35 1.89 -12.13 -4.74
CA HIS A 35 2.22 -11.00 -5.61
C HIS A 35 1.05 -10.01 -5.71
N ASP A 36 -0.18 -10.52 -5.64
CA ASP A 36 -1.37 -9.68 -5.72
C ASP A 36 -1.51 -8.79 -4.48
N SER A 37 -1.09 -9.24 -3.29
CA SER A 37 -1.03 -8.37 -2.10
C SER A 37 -0.10 -7.16 -2.32
N THR A 38 1.02 -7.34 -3.02
CA THR A 38 1.90 -6.24 -3.44
C THR A 38 1.24 -5.36 -4.49
N ARG A 39 0.52 -5.92 -5.47
CA ARG A 39 -0.22 -5.14 -6.48
C ARG A 39 -1.32 -4.28 -5.88
N ILE A 40 -2.06 -4.81 -4.91
CA ILE A 40 -3.10 -4.06 -4.18
C ILE A 40 -2.45 -2.89 -3.45
N ALA A 41 -1.37 -3.13 -2.69
CA ALA A 41 -0.65 -2.06 -2.02
C ALA A 41 -0.08 -1.02 -3.02
N PHE A 42 0.43 -1.47 -4.17
CA PHE A 42 0.97 -0.60 -5.22
C PHE A 42 -0.12 0.29 -5.81
N ALA A 43 -1.26 -0.29 -6.19
CA ALA A 43 -2.41 0.44 -6.72
C ALA A 43 -2.98 1.43 -5.70
N TRP A 44 -2.97 1.06 -4.42
CA TRP A 44 -3.35 1.95 -3.34
C TRP A 44 -2.41 3.16 -3.24
N PHE A 45 -1.09 2.95 -3.32
CA PHE A 45 -0.09 4.03 -3.32
C PHE A 45 -0.20 4.96 -4.54
N ASP A 46 -0.52 4.40 -5.70
CA ASP A 46 -0.68 5.11 -6.99
C ASP A 46 -1.73 6.23 -6.90
N ALA A 47 -2.80 6.00 -6.13
CA ALA A 47 -3.85 6.98 -5.90
C ALA A 47 -3.45 8.12 -4.94
N GLN A 48 -2.37 7.95 -4.16
CA GLN A 48 -2.03 8.89 -3.09
C GLN A 48 -1.31 10.15 -3.60
N LYS A 49 -1.55 11.27 -2.91
CA LYS A 49 -0.74 12.48 -3.08
C LYS A 49 0.53 12.36 -2.24
N THR A 50 1.65 12.76 -2.82
CA THR A 50 2.97 12.70 -2.18
C THR A 50 3.43 14.09 -1.73
N VAL A 51 4.16 14.16 -0.62
CA VAL A 51 4.76 15.40 -0.07
C VAL A 51 6.28 15.28 0.01
N ARG A 52 6.97 16.40 0.30
CA ARG A 52 8.44 16.43 0.37
C ARG A 52 9.01 15.63 1.55
N ALA A 53 8.35 15.66 2.69
CA ALA A 53 8.73 14.91 3.89
C ALA A 53 7.51 14.19 4.45
N GLY A 54 7.60 12.87 4.61
CA GLY A 54 6.57 12.08 5.27
C GLY A 54 6.52 12.42 6.76
N ASN A 55 5.34 12.61 7.32
CA ASN A 55 5.21 13.08 8.70
C ASN A 55 4.02 12.44 9.46
N THR A 56 3.56 11.27 9.02
CA THR A 56 2.43 10.57 9.64
C THR A 56 2.62 9.07 9.63
N CYS A 57 2.53 8.46 10.81
CA CYS A 57 2.41 7.02 10.99
C CYS A 57 0.94 6.65 10.78
N ASN A 58 0.58 6.30 9.54
CA ASN A 58 -0.77 5.83 9.22
C ASN A 58 -0.80 4.30 9.33
N PRO A 59 -1.95 3.69 9.69
CA PRO A 59 -2.12 2.23 9.65
C PRO A 59 -2.26 1.73 8.19
N ILE A 60 -1.26 1.99 7.35
CA ILE A 60 -1.31 1.82 5.88
C ILE A 60 -1.63 0.38 5.51
N LYS A 61 -1.05 -0.59 6.21
CA LYS A 61 -1.38 -2.01 6.01
C LYS A 61 -2.88 -2.24 6.07
N HIS A 62 -3.51 -1.78 7.15
CA HIS A 62 -4.93 -1.98 7.39
C HIS A 62 -5.82 -1.21 6.42
N MET A 63 -5.39 -0.02 6.03
CA MET A 63 -6.03 0.79 4.99
C MET A 63 -6.01 0.09 3.62
N VAL A 64 -4.88 -0.51 3.24
CA VAL A 64 -4.72 -1.31 2.02
C VAL A 64 -5.58 -2.57 2.09
N GLU A 65 -5.55 -3.29 3.22
CA GLU A 65 -6.37 -4.48 3.44
C GLU A 65 -7.86 -4.19 3.31
N SER A 66 -8.29 -3.05 3.87
CA SER A 66 -9.69 -2.64 3.83
C SER A 66 -10.17 -2.29 2.44
N TRP A 67 -9.32 -1.62 1.66
CA TRP A 67 -9.63 -1.26 0.29
C TRP A 67 -9.62 -2.47 -0.64
N GLY A 68 -8.56 -3.29 -0.57
CA GLY A 68 -8.40 -4.46 -1.42
C GLY A 68 -9.26 -5.67 -1.01
N CYS A 69 -9.89 -5.63 0.16
CA CYS A 69 -10.64 -6.75 0.74
C CYS A 69 -9.82 -8.06 0.72
N ARG A 70 -8.53 -7.94 1.04
CA ARG A 70 -7.50 -8.99 0.97
C ARG A 70 -6.49 -8.73 2.07
N TYR A 71 -6.05 -9.79 2.75
CA TYR A 71 -4.97 -9.65 3.73
C TYR A 71 -3.68 -9.26 3.02
N CYS A 72 -2.94 -8.30 3.58
CA CYS A 72 -1.72 -7.78 2.99
C CYS A 72 -0.63 -7.70 4.07
N SER A 73 0.49 -8.39 3.87
CA SER A 73 1.58 -8.36 4.86
C SER A 73 2.27 -6.99 4.88
N THR A 74 2.92 -6.63 6.00
CA THR A 74 3.72 -5.42 6.07
C THR A 74 4.83 -5.41 5.01
N ASP A 75 5.42 -6.58 4.70
CA ASP A 75 6.44 -6.68 3.67
C ASP A 75 5.87 -6.49 2.26
N SER A 76 4.61 -6.90 2.01
CA SER A 76 3.91 -6.57 0.76
C SER A 76 3.75 -5.06 0.57
N VAL A 77 3.46 -4.32 1.65
CA VAL A 77 3.40 -2.84 1.64
C VAL A 77 4.77 -2.22 1.41
N LYS A 78 5.83 -2.73 2.05
CA LYS A 78 7.21 -2.27 1.82
C LYS A 78 7.64 -2.51 0.37
N LEU A 79 7.37 -3.68 -0.18
CA LEU A 79 7.65 -4.03 -1.58
C LEU A 79 6.94 -3.08 -2.54
N ALA A 80 5.65 -2.82 -2.31
CA ALA A 80 4.88 -1.90 -3.13
C ALA A 80 5.44 -0.47 -3.09
N ALA A 81 5.81 0.02 -1.90
CA ALA A 81 6.42 1.33 -1.74
C ALA A 81 7.78 1.42 -2.45
N TYR A 82 8.61 0.38 -2.33
CA TYR A 82 9.91 0.30 -3.00
C TYR A 82 9.78 0.27 -4.53
N LEU A 83 8.78 -0.43 -5.05
CA LEU A 83 8.50 -0.51 -6.49
C LEU A 83 7.90 0.78 -7.07
N HIS A 84 7.23 1.59 -6.25
CA HIS A 84 6.46 2.72 -6.75
C HIS A 84 7.34 3.95 -7.00
N PRO A 85 7.34 4.54 -8.22
CA PRO A 85 8.31 5.56 -8.64
C PRO A 85 8.22 6.88 -7.86
N ARG A 86 7.09 7.12 -7.18
CA ARG A 86 6.85 8.35 -6.41
C ARG A 86 6.87 8.14 -4.90
N ILE A 87 6.80 6.90 -4.42
CA ILE A 87 6.80 6.64 -2.98
C ILE A 87 8.25 6.58 -2.51
N ARG A 88 8.50 7.22 -1.38
CA ARG A 88 9.81 7.29 -0.72
C ARG A 88 9.61 7.16 0.79
N GLY A 89 10.69 6.82 1.48
CA GLY A 89 10.67 6.54 2.93
C GLY A 89 10.58 5.04 3.20
N SER A 90 10.33 4.69 4.46
CA SER A 90 10.25 3.31 4.93
C SER A 90 9.01 3.14 5.78
N TYR A 91 8.49 1.91 5.86
CA TYR A 91 7.34 1.65 6.71
C TYR A 91 7.67 1.95 8.19
N PRO A 92 6.80 2.63 8.96
CA PRO A 92 5.45 3.08 8.60
C PRO A 92 5.35 4.52 8.03
N THR A 93 6.47 5.19 7.80
CA THR A 93 6.56 6.61 7.43
C THR A 93 6.98 6.81 5.97
N PHE A 94 5.99 6.79 5.07
CA PHE A 94 6.19 7.16 3.66
C PHE A 94 5.90 8.65 3.40
N ASN A 95 6.34 9.14 2.25
CA ASN A 95 6.15 10.52 1.78
C ASN A 95 4.70 10.83 1.32
N LEU A 96 3.69 10.40 2.07
CA LEU A 96 2.28 10.61 1.77
C LEU A 96 1.74 11.92 2.37
N SER A 97 0.80 12.54 1.66
CA SER A 97 -0.04 13.60 2.20
C SER A 97 -0.84 13.11 3.41
N ARG A 98 -1.13 14.01 4.36
CA ARG A 98 -2.02 13.72 5.49
C ARG A 98 -3.45 13.41 5.06
N ARG A 99 -3.89 14.01 3.95
CA ARG A 99 -5.18 13.67 3.32
C ARG A 99 -4.94 12.53 2.35
N LEU A 100 -5.28 11.33 2.78
CA LEU A 100 -5.27 10.13 1.95
C LEU A 100 -6.48 10.11 1.02
N VAL A 101 -6.39 9.32 -0.04
CA VAL A 101 -7.45 9.13 -1.03
C VAL A 101 -7.91 7.69 -0.96
N TRP A 102 -9.22 7.46 -0.86
CA TRP A 102 -9.80 6.13 -1.09
C TRP A 102 -9.73 5.84 -2.60
N PRO A 103 -8.91 4.86 -3.05
CA PRO A 103 -8.74 4.64 -4.48
C PRO A 103 -10.02 4.08 -5.12
N SER A 104 -10.17 4.29 -6.43
CA SER A 104 -11.35 3.77 -7.13
C SER A 104 -11.31 2.23 -7.24
N PRO A 105 -12.44 1.52 -7.04
CA PRO A 105 -12.47 0.06 -7.08
C PRO A 105 -12.02 -0.55 -8.41
N GLU A 106 -12.13 0.19 -9.51
CA GLU A 106 -11.71 -0.24 -10.85
C GLU A 106 -10.22 -0.57 -10.91
N ARG A 107 -9.38 0.00 -10.02
CA ARG A 107 -7.95 -0.34 -9.94
C ARG A 107 -7.70 -1.75 -9.39
N LEU A 108 -8.70 -2.39 -8.78
CA LEU A 108 -8.63 -3.78 -8.34
C LEU A 108 -9.04 -4.77 -9.44
N ALA A 109 -9.69 -4.32 -10.52
CA ALA A 109 -10.30 -5.20 -11.52
C ALA A 109 -9.28 -6.11 -12.22
N GLU A 110 -8.01 -5.69 -12.29
CA GLU A 110 -6.91 -6.45 -12.90
C GLU A 110 -6.14 -7.31 -11.88
N ILE A 111 -6.55 -7.34 -10.62
CA ILE A 111 -5.87 -8.06 -9.53
C ILE A 111 -6.73 -9.24 -9.10
N ARG A 112 -6.26 -10.45 -9.41
CA ARG A 112 -7.04 -11.70 -9.27
C ARG A 112 -7.46 -11.99 -7.82
N GLU A 113 -6.59 -11.74 -6.85
CA GLU A 113 -6.90 -11.99 -5.43
C GLU A 113 -7.60 -10.82 -4.71
N ALA A 114 -7.96 -9.74 -5.40
CA ALA A 114 -8.75 -8.68 -4.76
C ALA A 114 -10.15 -9.20 -4.38
N GLY A 115 -10.65 -8.83 -3.19
CA GLY A 115 -12.01 -9.22 -2.77
C GLY A 115 -12.14 -10.60 -2.12
N ILE A 116 -11.11 -11.44 -2.10
CA ILE A 116 -11.24 -12.83 -1.61
C ILE A 116 -11.45 -12.94 -0.09
N HIS A 117 -11.11 -11.90 0.67
CA HIS A 117 -11.33 -11.84 2.12
C HIS A 117 -12.35 -10.74 2.46
N PRO A 118 -13.67 -10.98 2.23
CA PRO A 118 -14.71 -9.96 2.41
C PRO A 118 -14.80 -9.42 3.84
N GLY A 119 -14.32 -10.16 4.84
CA GLY A 119 -14.26 -9.70 6.24
C GLY A 119 -13.35 -8.49 6.50
N TYR A 120 -12.54 -8.07 5.52
CA TYR A 120 -11.72 -6.85 5.61
C TYR A 120 -12.43 -5.60 5.04
N ALA A 121 -13.53 -5.78 4.29
CA ALA A 121 -14.23 -4.68 3.63
C ALA A 121 -14.67 -3.60 4.62
N GLY A 122 -14.30 -2.34 4.35
CA GLY A 122 -14.81 -1.17 5.07
C GLY A 122 -14.35 -1.00 6.53
N LYS A 123 -13.57 -1.94 7.09
CA LYS A 123 -13.09 -1.90 8.49
C LYS A 123 -12.35 -0.60 8.86
N TYR A 124 -11.75 0.08 7.88
CA TYR A 124 -11.01 1.34 8.08
C TYR A 124 -11.53 2.48 7.19
N LEU A 125 -12.75 2.38 6.67
CA LEU A 125 -13.34 3.43 5.82
C LEU A 125 -13.58 4.73 6.60
N GLU A 126 -13.94 4.63 7.88
CA GLU A 126 -14.15 5.79 8.74
C GLU A 126 -12.87 6.62 8.93
N ASP A 127 -11.68 5.99 8.98
CA ASP A 127 -10.41 6.72 9.08
C ASP A 127 -10.15 7.63 7.87
N TYR A 128 -10.69 7.29 6.69
CA TYR A 128 -10.66 8.17 5.51
C TYR A 128 -11.70 9.27 5.62
N ARG A 129 -12.93 8.94 6.05
CA ARG A 129 -14.03 9.91 6.19
C ARG A 129 -13.71 10.99 7.21
N VAL A 130 -13.04 10.65 8.32
CA VAL A 130 -12.57 11.62 9.31
C VAL A 130 -11.54 12.57 8.70
N GLN A 131 -10.68 12.10 7.80
CA GLN A 131 -9.71 12.95 7.08
C GLN A 131 -10.39 13.85 6.02
N GLU A 132 -11.49 13.40 5.42
CA GLU A 132 -12.25 14.15 4.41
C GLU A 132 -13.26 15.15 5.03
N GLY A 133 -13.72 14.89 6.26
CA GLY A 133 -14.81 15.63 6.93
C GLY A 133 -14.41 16.64 8.01
N GLY A 134 -13.14 16.81 8.38
CA GLY A 134 -12.81 17.71 9.49
C GLY A 134 -11.35 18.10 9.62
N CYS A 135 -11.07 19.37 9.31
CA CYS A 135 -10.15 20.15 10.13
C CYS A 135 -10.98 20.58 11.35
N HIS A 136 -10.81 19.92 12.49
CA HIS A 136 -11.27 20.48 13.77
C HIS A 136 -10.16 20.43 14.80
N ALA A 137 -10.03 21.59 15.44
CA ALA A 137 -9.01 21.99 16.38
C ALA A 137 -8.87 21.03 17.57
N SER A 138 -7.63 20.80 17.97
CA SER A 138 -7.15 21.04 19.33
C SER A 138 -5.65 21.24 19.27
#